data_AF-A0A9P8ASU3-F1
#
_entry.id   AF-A0A9P8ASU3-F1
#
_cell.length_a   1.000
_cell.length_b   1.000
_cell.length_c   1.000
_cell.angle_alpha   90.00
_cell.angle_beta   90.00
_cell.angle_gamma   90.00
#
_symmetry.space_group_name_H-M   'P 1'
#
loop_
_entity.id
_entity.type
_entity.pdbx_description
1 polymer ?
#
loop_
_entity_poly.entity_id
_entity_poly.type
_entity_poly.pdbx_seq_one_letter_code
_entity_poly.pdbx_strand_id
1 'polypeptide(L)'
;MQAKQALPPPRPDFSFARPPKSKVSFFFWRWRIWFEATFALTVMEPWEKIVFLVVTFLSVAFFLTAVFKYLPRQIEQTERRSVYYLWGQEGPPVRNLLNRGAMLLSETMLRKI
;
A
#
# COMPACT_ATOMS: atom_id res chain seq x y z
N MET A 1 42.80 26.93 35.23
CA MET A 1 41.45 26.66 34.67
C MET A 1 41.18 25.17 34.87
N GLN A 2 40.29 24.82 35.80
CA GLN A 2 40.02 23.41 36.12
C GLN A 2 39.25 22.76 34.95
N ALA A 3 39.83 21.71 34.37
CA ALA A 3 39.16 20.90 33.38
C ALA A 3 37.94 20.22 34.05
N LYS A 4 36.73 20.59 33.63
CA LYS A 4 35.51 19.86 34.03
C LYS A 4 35.68 18.42 33.59
N GLN A 5 35.89 17.52 34.55
CA GLN A 5 35.93 16.09 34.34
C GLN A 5 34.54 15.68 33.80
N ALA A 6 34.49 15.29 32.52
CA ALA A 6 33.23 14.95 31.87
C ALA A 6 32.63 13.72 32.55
N LEU A 7 31.42 13.87 33.10
CA LEU A 7 30.69 12.75 33.67
C LEU A 7 30.45 11.69 32.59
N PRO A 8 30.52 10.39 32.91
CA PRO A 8 30.14 9.35 31.96
C PRO A 8 28.68 9.59 31.55
N PRO A 9 28.33 9.35 30.26
CA PRO A 9 26.96 9.54 29.82
C PRO A 9 26.01 8.64 30.62
N PRO A 10 24.82 9.14 31.00
CA PRO A 10 23.85 8.34 31.71
C PRO A 10 23.44 7.15 30.84
N ARG A 11 23.56 5.93 31.37
CA ARG A 11 22.97 4.73 30.78
C ARG A 11 21.51 4.62 31.26
N PRO A 12 20.57 4.16 30.44
CA PRO A 12 20.71 3.67 29.06
C PRO A 12 20.82 4.80 28.02
N ASP A 13 21.61 4.57 26.97
CA ASP A 13 21.78 5.52 25.87
C ASP A 13 20.58 5.47 24.91
N PHE A 14 19.77 6.52 24.90
CA PHE A 14 18.64 6.67 23.98
C PHE A 14 19.02 7.33 22.64
N SER A 15 20.31 7.34 22.27
CA SER A 15 20.80 7.92 21.01
C SER A 15 20.06 7.38 19.77
N PHE A 16 19.66 6.12 19.76
CA PHE A 16 18.87 5.50 18.69
C PHE A 16 17.48 6.12 18.49
N ALA A 17 16.88 6.66 19.55
CA ALA A 17 15.57 7.30 19.51
C ALA A 17 15.65 8.79 19.13
N ARG A 18 16.84 9.36 18.93
CA ARG A 18 16.97 10.79 18.61
C ARG A 18 16.64 11.06 17.14
N PRO A 19 15.86 12.12 16.84
CA PRO A 19 15.59 12.50 15.46
C PRO A 19 16.87 13.01 14.77
N PRO A 20 17.15 12.58 13.53
CA PRO A 20 18.28 13.08 12.76
C PRO A 20 18.04 14.51 12.27
N LYS A 21 19.12 15.28 12.05
CA LYS A 21 19.05 16.70 11.66
C LYS A 21 18.67 16.93 10.19
N SER A 22 18.89 15.94 9.32
CA SER A 22 18.60 16.02 7.88
C SER A 22 17.12 15.75 7.58
N LYS A 23 16.53 16.50 6.64
CA LYS A 23 15.10 16.41 6.29
C LYS A 23 14.70 15.01 5.79
N VAL A 24 15.50 14.41 4.91
CA VAL A 24 15.21 13.07 4.34
C VAL A 24 15.33 11.99 5.41
N SER A 25 16.39 12.03 6.23
CA SER A 25 16.56 11.07 7.32
C SER A 25 15.49 11.24 8.40
N PHE A 26 14.98 12.46 8.62
CA PHE A 26 13.87 12.70 9.53
C PHE A 26 12.57 12.03 9.06
N PHE A 27 12.30 12.06 7.75
CA PHE A 27 11.15 11.36 7.16
C PHE A 27 11.23 9.83 7.39
N PHE A 28 12.36 9.21 7.05
CA PHE A 28 12.55 7.77 7.28
C PHE A 28 12.57 7.41 8.76
N TRP A 29 13.14 8.27 9.61
CA TRP A 29 13.11 8.10 11.07
C TRP A 29 11.68 8.12 11.60
N ARG A 30 10.85 9.07 11.15
CA ARG A 30 9.42 9.15 11.52
C ARG A 30 8.69 7.88 11.11
N TRP A 31 8.90 7.44 9.87
CA TRP A 31 8.23 6.25 9.33
C TRP A 31 8.65 4.98 10.07
N ARG A 32 9.94 4.83 10.36
CA ARG A 32 10.47 3.73 11.18
C ARG A 32 9.88 3.71 12.58
N ILE A 33 9.87 4.85 13.28
CA ILE A 33 9.31 4.95 14.64
C ILE A 33 7.82 4.64 14.66
N TRP A 34 7.06 5.16 13.69
CA TRP A 34 5.63 4.86 13.56
C TRP A 34 5.40 3.37 13.36
N PHE A 35 6.16 2.76 12.44
CA PHE A 35 6.06 1.33 12.16
C PHE A 35 6.46 0.46 13.37
N GLU A 36 7.57 0.80 14.04
CA GLU A 36 8.01 0.09 15.26
C GLU A 36 6.99 0.22 16.40
N ALA A 37 6.33 1.37 16.53
CA ALA A 37 5.30 1.59 17.55
C ALA A 37 3.99 0.83 17.25
N THR A 38 3.52 0.82 16.00
CA THR A 38 2.27 0.15 15.61
C THR A 38 2.35 -1.36 15.81
N PHE A 39 3.51 -1.97 15.53
CA PHE A 39 3.70 -3.41 15.64
C PHE A 39 4.45 -3.84 16.91
N ALA A 40 4.68 -2.91 17.84
CA ALA A 40 5.43 -3.16 19.09
C ALA A 40 6.79 -3.87 18.86
N LEU A 41 7.45 -3.61 17.73
CA LEU A 41 8.68 -4.29 17.32
C LEU A 41 9.87 -3.99 18.23
N THR A 42 9.73 -3.02 19.13
CA THR A 42 10.75 -2.66 20.13
C THR A 42 10.82 -3.64 21.29
N VAL A 43 9.76 -4.44 21.52
CA VAL A 43 9.67 -5.40 22.64
C VAL A 43 10.06 -6.81 22.20
N MET A 44 9.91 -7.12 20.91
CA MET A 44 10.21 -8.45 20.35
C MET A 44 11.71 -8.72 20.30
N GLU A 45 12.07 -10.00 20.44
CA GLU A 45 13.44 -10.43 20.23
C GLU A 45 13.85 -10.24 18.75
N PRO A 46 15.16 -10.08 18.45
CA PRO A 46 15.62 -9.83 17.10
C PRO A 46 15.19 -10.90 16.08
N TRP A 47 15.09 -12.16 16.49
CA TRP A 47 14.68 -13.26 15.62
C TRP A 47 13.17 -13.28 15.37
N GLU A 48 12.36 -13.02 16.40
CA GLU A 48 10.88 -12.95 16.29
C GLU A 48 10.47 -11.85 15.32
N LYS A 49 11.15 -10.70 15.42
CA LYS A 49 10.96 -9.57 14.51
C LYS A 49 11.19 -9.98 13.05
N ILE A 50 12.22 -10.77 12.76
CA ILE A 50 12.52 -11.23 11.39
C ILE A 50 11.38 -12.14 10.90
N VAL A 51 10.95 -13.10 11.72
CA VAL A 51 9.86 -14.02 11.36
C VAL A 51 8.56 -13.25 11.10
N PHE A 52 8.19 -12.33 12.01
CA PHE A 52 6.99 -11.51 11.88
C PHE A 52 6.99 -10.68 10.59
N LEU A 53 8.11 -10.04 10.26
CA LEU A 53 8.25 -9.24 9.05
C LEU A 53 8.14 -10.08 7.78
N VAL A 54 8.75 -11.27 7.76
CA VAL A 54 8.67 -12.19 6.61
C VAL A 54 7.23 -12.67 6.40
N VAL A 55 6.56 -13.13 7.46
CA VAL A 55 5.17 -13.58 7.37
C VAL A 55 4.26 -12.45 6.91
N THR A 56 4.38 -11.27 7.51
CA THR A 56 3.59 -10.09 7.13
C THR A 56 3.84 -9.70 5.68
N PHE A 57 5.10 -9.68 5.25
CA PHE A 57 5.47 -9.36 3.87
C PHE A 57 4.85 -10.35 2.88
N LEU A 58 4.95 -11.66 3.17
CA LEU A 58 4.33 -12.68 2.34
C LEU A 58 2.81 -12.51 2.31
N SER A 59 2.14 -12.34 3.46
CA SER A 59 0.70 -12.13 3.53
C SER A 59 0.25 -10.93 2.71
N VAL A 60 0.95 -9.80 2.79
CA VAL A 60 0.66 -8.61 1.98
C VAL A 60 0.91 -8.86 0.50
N ALA A 61 2.00 -9.54 0.14
CA ALA A 61 2.29 -9.86 -1.26
C ALA A 61 1.22 -10.79 -1.88
N PHE A 62 0.80 -11.82 -1.15
CA PHE A 62 -0.30 -12.69 -1.54
C PHE A 62 -1.62 -11.93 -1.63
N PHE A 63 -1.91 -11.06 -0.66
CA PHE A 63 -3.12 -10.24 -0.67
C PHE A 63 -3.15 -9.28 -1.88
N LEU A 64 -2.06 -8.57 -2.14
CA LEU A 64 -1.95 -7.68 -3.30
C LEU A 64 -2.09 -8.47 -4.60
N THR A 65 -1.44 -9.62 -4.71
CA THR A 65 -1.57 -10.49 -5.89
C THR A 65 -3.02 -10.95 -6.07
N ALA A 66 -3.70 -11.33 -4.99
CA ALA A 66 -5.11 -11.68 -5.02
C ALA A 66 -5.97 -10.48 -5.44
N VAL A 67 -5.75 -9.29 -4.89
CA VAL A 67 -6.47 -8.07 -5.27
C VAL A 67 -6.27 -7.77 -6.76
N PHE A 68 -5.03 -7.70 -7.24
CA PHE A 68 -4.78 -7.31 -8.64
C PHE A 68 -5.22 -8.38 -9.65
N LYS A 69 -5.13 -9.68 -9.30
CA LYS A 69 -5.44 -10.77 -10.24
C LYS A 69 -6.88 -11.25 -10.15
N TYR A 70 -7.47 -11.30 -8.96
CA TYR A 70 -8.79 -11.89 -8.71
C TYR A 70 -9.90 -10.84 -8.66
N LEU A 71 -9.66 -9.68 -8.05
CA LEU A 71 -10.66 -8.62 -7.89
C LEU A 71 -11.26 -8.11 -9.22
N PRO A 72 -10.49 -7.84 -10.30
CA PRO A 72 -11.10 -7.37 -11.55
C PRO A 72 -12.08 -8.39 -12.15
N ARG A 73 -11.77 -9.69 -12.03
CA ARG A 73 -12.67 -10.75 -12.48
C ARG A 73 -13.95 -10.81 -11.64
N GLN A 74 -13.85 -10.58 -10.33
CA GLN A 74 -15.02 -10.56 -9.45
C GLN A 74 -15.92 -9.35 -9.71
N ILE A 75 -15.35 -8.18 -10.01
CA ILE A 75 -16.13 -7.01 -10.39
C ILE A 75 -16.94 -7.29 -11.66
N GLU A 76 -16.34 -7.88 -12.70
CA GLU A 76 -17.07 -8.18 -13.95
C GLU A 76 -18.26 -9.12 -13.71
N GLN A 77 -18.09 -10.15 -12.87
CA GLN A 77 -19.17 -11.09 -12.56
C GLN A 77 -20.28 -10.44 -11.72
N THR A 78 -19.90 -9.59 -10.78
CA THR A 78 -20.84 -8.88 -9.90
C THR A 78 -21.60 -7.80 -10.66
N GLU A 79 -20.96 -7.14 -11.62
CA GLU A 79 -21.58 -6.12 -12.48
C GLU A 79 -22.70 -6.72 -13.31
N ARG A 80 -22.47 -7.83 -14.02
CA ARG A 80 -23.51 -8.51 -14.81
C ARG A 80 -24.74 -8.88 -13.99
N ARG A 81 -24.52 -9.39 -12.76
CA ARG A 81 -25.61 -9.74 -11.84
C ARG A 81 -26.33 -8.50 -11.32
N SER A 82 -25.59 -7.46 -10.95
CA SER A 82 -26.16 -6.20 -10.48
C SER A 82 -27.03 -5.55 -11.55
N VAL A 83 -26.57 -5.54 -12.82
CA VAL A 83 -27.37 -5.01 -13.94
C VAL A 83 -28.62 -5.85 -14.17
N TYR A 84 -28.51 -7.17 -14.11
CA TYR A 84 -29.69 -8.05 -14.20
C TYR A 84 -30.72 -7.76 -13.10
N TYR A 85 -30.28 -7.60 -11.84
CA TYR A 85 -31.20 -7.34 -10.73
C TYR A 85 -31.79 -5.92 -10.74
N LEU A 86 -31.04 -4.92 -11.22
CA LEU A 86 -31.48 -3.54 -11.23
C LEU A 86 -32.32 -3.18 -12.46
N TRP A 87 -31.96 -3.70 -13.64
CA TRP A 87 -32.59 -3.33 -14.91
C TRP A 87 -33.38 -4.47 -15.58
N GLY A 88 -33.33 -5.70 -15.06
CA GLY A 88 -34.11 -6.83 -15.58
C GLY A 88 -33.67 -7.33 -16.96
N GLN A 89 -32.59 -6.79 -17.53
CA GLN A 89 -31.99 -7.23 -18.79
C GLN A 89 -30.54 -7.67 -18.55
N GLU A 90 -30.07 -8.66 -19.30
CA GLU A 90 -28.64 -8.97 -19.36
C GLU A 90 -27.91 -7.79 -19.99
N GLY A 91 -27.26 -6.97 -19.15
CA GLY A 91 -26.47 -5.83 -19.62
C GLY A 91 -25.40 -6.29 -20.62
N PRO A 92 -25.27 -5.65 -21.79
CA PRO A 92 -24.19 -5.99 -22.70
C PRO A 92 -22.85 -5.81 -21.96
N PRO A 93 -21.89 -6.73 -22.10
CA PRO A 93 -20.60 -6.65 -21.41
C PRO A 93 -20.03 -5.23 -21.52
N VAL A 94 -19.51 -4.66 -20.43
CA VAL A 94 -18.89 -3.32 -20.44
C VAL A 94 -17.86 -3.17 -21.57
N ARG A 95 -17.13 -4.26 -21.87
CA ARG A 95 -16.21 -4.33 -23.02
C ARG A 95 -16.89 -4.05 -24.36
N ASN A 96 -18.10 -4.56 -24.57
CA ASN A 96 -18.88 -4.34 -25.78
C ASN A 96 -19.40 -2.89 -25.85
N LEU A 97 -19.73 -2.28 -24.71
CA LEU A 97 -20.12 -0.87 -24.63
C LEU A 97 -18.94 0.05 -24.97
N LEU A 98 -17.76 -0.21 -24.41
CA LEU A 98 -16.53 0.52 -24.71
C LEU A 98 -16.13 0.38 -26.19
N ASN A 99 -16.17 -0.84 -26.72
CA ASN A 99 -15.85 -1.09 -28.13
C ASN A 99 -16.87 -0.41 -29.06
N ARG A 100 -18.17 -0.39 -28.72
CA ARG A 100 -19.19 0.34 -29.48
C ARG A 100 -18.98 1.85 -29.42
N GLY A 101 -18.65 2.40 -28.25
CA GLY A 101 -18.33 3.82 -28.09
C GLY A 101 -17.13 4.24 -28.94
N ALA A 102 -16.04 3.45 -28.92
CA ALA A 102 -14.86 3.69 -29.75
C ALA A 102 -15.17 3.61 -31.26
N MET A 103 -16.02 2.66 -31.67
CA MET A 103 -16.44 2.50 -33.06
C MET A 103 -17.26 3.70 -33.55
N LEU A 104 -18.21 4.19 -32.75
CA LEU A 104 -19.02 5.37 -33.09
C LEU A 104 -18.18 6.65 -33.16
N LEU A 105 -17.15 6.77 -32.30
CA LEU A 105 -16.20 7.87 -32.33
C LEU A 105 -15.34 7.84 -33.61
N SER A 106 -14.91 6.65 -34.05
CA SER A 106 -14.19 6.48 -35.32
C SER A 106 -15.05 6.86 -36.53
N GLU A 107 -16.29 6.37 -36.59
CA GLU A 107 -17.26 6.68 -37.65
C GLU A 107 -17.57 8.19 -37.77
N THR A 108 -17.72 8.87 -36.63
CA THR A 108 -18.00 10.32 -36.60
C THR A 108 -16.78 11.15 -37.00
N MET A 109 -15.57 10.71 -36.65
CA MET A 109 -14.32 11.36 -37.07
C MET A 109 -14.06 11.17 -38.57
N LEU A 110 -14.33 9.98 -39.11
CA LEU A 110 -14.19 9.68 -40.54
C LEU A 110 -15.20 10.43 -41.42
N ARG A 111 -16.40 10.72 -40.92
CA ARG A 111 -17.38 11.56 -41.63
C ARG A 111 -17.01 13.04 -41.70
N LYS A 112 -16.02 13.49 -40.92
CA LYS A 112 -15.67 14.91 -40.77
C LYS A 112 -14.41 15.32 -41.57
N ILE A 113 -13.78 14.36 -42.24
CA ILE A 113 -12.64 14.52 -43.18
C ILE A 113 -13.18 14.45 -44.59
#